data_AF-A0A1H1M5N9-F1
#
_entry.id   AF-A0A1H1M5N9-F1
#
_cell.length_a   1.000
_cell.length_b   1.000
_cell.length_c   1.000
_cell.angle_alpha   90.00
_cell.angle_beta   90.00
_cell.angle_gamma   90.00
#
_symmetry.space_group_name_H-M   'P 1'
#
loop_
_entity.id
_entity.type
_entity.pdbx_description
1 polymer ?
#
loop_
_entity_poly.entity_id
_entity_poly.type
_entity_poly.pdbx_seq_one_letter_code
_entity_poly.pdbx_strand_id
1 'polypeptide(L)'
;MHPSDSTPRPPGDFADAFATPKPLLLVGGQAVNLWALYYLDPKSELAPFVSRDADVLGDEDTLKLLGQVTGQKPRFFPLRPPTNEVGVIVARDASGAPLLIEVLRYVHGATNEELREPAYLFALGEKAVQVQAPGPIALLRAKIANLVDLNQTGRQDARHVLILVQALPRYLADLQTTARKGTMTERKLIDFLELLLAALTSRKGRQVCTDLMIDPAQIFKGLSAEGMPRVEAFLTKRLPQALATRKK
;
A
#
# COMPACT_ATOMS: atom_id res chain seq x y z
N MET A 1 -7.92 18.68 -16.02
CA MET A 1 -8.65 17.48 -15.57
C MET A 1 -8.26 17.28 -14.13
N HIS A 2 -9.23 17.36 -13.23
CA HIS A 2 -9.00 17.13 -11.81
C HIS A 2 -9.03 15.60 -11.57
N PRO A 3 -8.29 15.03 -10.60
CA PRO A 3 -8.34 13.59 -10.29
C PRO A 3 -9.77 13.07 -10.01
N SER A 4 -10.69 13.97 -9.63
CA SER A 4 -12.11 13.66 -9.41
C SER A 4 -12.89 13.34 -10.69
N ASP A 5 -12.32 13.57 -11.87
CA ASP A 5 -13.06 13.45 -13.14
C ASP A 5 -12.72 12.16 -13.90
N SER A 6 -11.72 11.38 -13.46
CA SER A 6 -11.38 10.09 -14.07
C SER A 6 -12.25 8.95 -13.54
N THR A 7 -12.62 8.05 -14.45
CA THR A 7 -13.27 6.78 -14.13
C THR A 7 -12.32 5.92 -13.29
N PRO A 8 -12.78 5.30 -12.17
CA PRO A 8 -11.98 4.34 -11.42
C PRO A 8 -11.55 3.15 -12.27
N ARG A 9 -10.28 2.75 -12.16
CA ARG A 9 -9.64 1.72 -12.99
C ARG A 9 -8.83 0.72 -12.14
N PRO A 10 -8.75 -0.56 -12.55
CA PRO A 10 -7.87 -1.53 -11.91
C PRO A 10 -6.39 -1.23 -12.23
N PRO A 11 -5.43 -1.77 -11.45
CA PRO A 11 -4.00 -1.57 -11.69
C PRO A 11 -3.54 -1.98 -13.10
N GLY A 12 -4.16 -3.01 -13.68
CA GLY A 12 -3.80 -3.53 -15.01
C GLY A 12 -3.95 -2.51 -16.14
N ASP A 13 -4.88 -1.55 -16.02
CA ASP A 13 -5.12 -0.52 -17.04
C ASP A 13 -3.93 0.45 -17.20
N PHE A 14 -3.05 0.53 -16.20
CA PHE A 14 -1.86 1.37 -16.23
C PHE A 14 -0.61 0.65 -16.76
N ALA A 15 -0.71 -0.64 -17.13
CA ALA A 15 0.43 -1.47 -17.49
C ALA A 15 1.31 -0.83 -18.57
N ASP A 16 0.72 -0.38 -19.68
CA ASP A 16 1.49 0.21 -20.79
C ASP A 16 2.22 1.50 -20.39
N ALA A 17 1.62 2.30 -19.51
CA ALA A 17 2.24 3.52 -19.01
C ALA A 17 3.40 3.25 -18.04
N PHE A 18 3.46 2.06 -17.45
CA PHE A 18 4.49 1.62 -16.51
C PHE A 18 5.53 0.69 -17.13
N ALA A 19 5.55 0.54 -18.46
CA ALA A 19 6.52 -0.27 -19.19
C ALA A 19 7.92 0.38 -19.25
N THR A 20 8.49 0.68 -18.08
CA THR A 20 9.82 1.27 -17.92
C THR A 20 10.93 0.21 -17.87
N PRO A 21 12.20 0.55 -18.18
CA PRO A 21 13.31 -0.41 -18.13
C PRO A 21 13.57 -1.01 -16.74
N LYS A 22 13.22 -0.27 -15.68
CA LYS A 22 13.26 -0.74 -14.30
C LYS A 22 11.85 -0.63 -13.70
N PRO A 23 11.39 -1.62 -12.91
CA PRO A 23 10.08 -1.55 -12.27
C PRO A 23 9.90 -0.29 -11.42
N LEU A 24 8.79 0.41 -11.61
CA LEU A 24 8.40 1.57 -10.80
C LEU A 24 7.83 1.12 -9.46
N LEU A 25 8.05 1.90 -8.40
CA LEU A 25 7.43 1.65 -7.10
C LEU A 25 6.06 2.32 -7.03
N LEU A 26 5.01 1.55 -7.28
CA LEU A 26 3.63 1.97 -7.10
C LEU A 26 3.32 2.12 -5.61
N VAL A 27 2.68 3.23 -5.26
CA VAL A 27 2.19 3.52 -3.90
C VAL A 27 0.70 3.87 -3.96
N GLY A 28 0.14 4.39 -2.87
CA GLY A 28 -1.22 4.92 -2.88
C GLY A 28 -2.30 3.86 -3.10
N GLY A 29 -3.39 4.24 -3.79
CA GLY A 29 -4.56 3.37 -3.98
C GLY A 29 -4.28 2.14 -4.85
N GLN A 30 -3.53 2.30 -5.95
CA GLN A 30 -3.23 1.19 -6.85
C GLN A 30 -2.35 0.13 -6.20
N ALA A 31 -1.37 0.51 -5.38
CA ALA A 31 -0.57 -0.45 -4.62
C ALA A 31 -1.42 -1.28 -3.65
N VAL A 32 -2.42 -0.65 -3.00
CA VAL A 32 -3.38 -1.38 -2.16
C VAL A 32 -4.23 -2.35 -2.98
N ASN A 33 -4.67 -1.94 -4.17
CA ASN A 33 -5.44 -2.79 -5.07
C ASN A 33 -4.63 -4.00 -5.57
N LEU A 34 -3.31 -3.89 -5.73
CA LEU A 34 -2.45 -5.05 -6.06
C LEU A 34 -2.49 -6.12 -4.98
N TRP A 35 -2.34 -5.71 -3.71
CA TRP A 35 -2.48 -6.65 -2.58
C TRP A 35 -3.89 -7.23 -2.47
N ALA A 36 -4.91 -6.43 -2.78
CA ALA A 36 -6.29 -6.90 -2.83
C ALA A 36 -6.48 -7.99 -3.88
N LEU A 37 -5.99 -7.77 -5.11
CA LEU A 37 -6.05 -8.74 -6.19
C LEU A 37 -5.24 -10.01 -5.90
N TYR A 38 -4.14 -9.89 -5.16
CA TYR A 38 -3.30 -11.02 -4.79
C TYR A 38 -3.91 -11.88 -3.68
N TYR A 39 -4.50 -11.25 -2.65
CA TYR A 39 -4.95 -11.97 -1.45
C TYR A 39 -6.47 -12.12 -1.31
N LEU A 40 -7.29 -11.28 -1.92
CA LEU A 40 -8.74 -11.26 -1.68
C LEU A 40 -9.50 -11.91 -2.84
N ASP A 41 -10.70 -12.41 -2.52
CA ASP A 41 -11.62 -12.91 -3.54
C ASP A 41 -12.10 -11.74 -4.41
N PRO A 42 -12.07 -11.86 -5.75
CA PRO A 42 -12.67 -10.87 -6.66
C PRO A 42 -14.15 -10.58 -6.40
N LYS A 43 -14.87 -11.48 -5.70
CA LYS A 43 -16.26 -11.33 -5.26
C LYS A 43 -16.40 -10.77 -3.83
N SER A 44 -15.31 -10.36 -3.19
CA SER A 44 -15.36 -9.68 -1.90
C SER A 44 -16.28 -8.46 -1.96
N GLU A 45 -16.96 -8.15 -0.85
CA GLU A 45 -17.78 -6.94 -0.72
C GLU A 45 -16.97 -5.65 -0.91
N LEU A 46 -15.64 -5.74 -0.79
CA LEU A 46 -14.73 -4.62 -1.05
C LEU A 46 -14.38 -4.45 -2.54
N ALA A 47 -14.77 -5.38 -3.42
CA ALA A 47 -14.59 -5.26 -4.86
C ALA A 47 -15.59 -4.23 -5.46
N PRO A 48 -15.27 -3.59 -6.60
CA PRO A 48 -14.08 -3.79 -7.44
C PRO A 48 -12.84 -3.05 -6.92
N PHE A 49 -11.65 -3.65 -7.02
CA PHE A 49 -10.38 -3.05 -6.55
C PHE A 49 -9.81 -2.05 -7.57
N VAL A 50 -10.30 -0.81 -7.51
CA VAL A 50 -10.01 0.25 -8.48
C VAL A 50 -9.61 1.56 -7.81
N SER A 51 -8.80 2.38 -8.49
CA SER A 51 -8.49 3.78 -8.14
C SER A 51 -8.59 4.67 -9.38
N ARG A 52 -8.78 5.97 -9.19
CA ARG A 52 -8.97 6.95 -10.28
C ARG A 52 -7.66 7.40 -10.94
N ASP A 53 -6.58 7.24 -10.21
CA ASP A 53 -5.22 7.65 -10.50
C ASP A 53 -4.25 6.54 -10.08
N ALA A 54 -2.98 6.74 -10.40
CA ALA A 54 -1.89 5.92 -9.91
C ALA A 54 -0.76 6.80 -9.36
N ASP A 55 -0.24 6.41 -8.20
CA ASP A 55 0.84 7.10 -7.52
C ASP A 55 2.13 6.29 -7.66
N VAL A 56 3.22 6.94 -8.04
CA VAL A 56 4.56 6.35 -8.12
C VAL A 56 5.51 7.11 -7.21
N LEU A 57 6.24 6.40 -6.35
CA LEU A 57 7.30 7.01 -5.56
C LEU A 57 8.55 7.21 -6.43
N GLY A 58 9.01 8.44 -6.56
CA GLY A 58 10.13 8.78 -7.42
C GLY A 58 10.55 10.25 -7.36
N ASP A 59 11.23 10.66 -8.42
CA ASP A 59 11.84 11.98 -8.58
C ASP A 59 11.56 12.56 -9.97
N GLU A 60 12.24 13.65 -10.33
CA GLU A 60 12.10 14.27 -11.64
C GLU A 60 12.50 13.36 -12.79
N ASP A 61 13.48 12.48 -12.59
CA ASP A 61 13.94 11.56 -13.62
C ASP A 61 12.91 10.44 -13.84
N THR A 62 12.27 9.99 -12.76
CA THR A 62 11.09 9.11 -12.83
C THR A 62 9.97 9.73 -13.66
N LEU A 63 9.67 11.02 -13.42
CA LEU A 63 8.62 11.73 -14.15
C LEU A 63 8.96 11.93 -15.64
N LYS A 64 10.22 12.26 -15.96
CA LYS A 64 10.71 12.35 -17.35
C LYS A 64 10.62 11.00 -18.07
N LEU A 65 11.03 9.92 -17.39
CA LEU A 65 10.97 8.56 -17.94
C LEU A 65 9.53 8.16 -18.26
N LEU A 66 8.57 8.44 -17.37
CA LEU A 66 7.15 8.21 -17.64
C LEU A 66 6.66 9.01 -18.86
N GLY A 67 7.12 10.26 -19.02
CA GLY A 67 6.83 11.06 -20.21
C GLY A 67 7.35 10.44 -21.50
N GLN A 68 8.56 9.88 -21.47
CA GLN A 68 9.15 9.17 -22.61
C GLN A 68 8.37 7.90 -22.97
N VAL A 69 8.07 7.05 -21.97
CA VAL A 69 7.34 5.79 -22.17
C VAL A 69 5.93 6.03 -22.71
N THR A 70 5.24 7.05 -22.19
CA THR A 70 3.86 7.37 -22.58
C THR A 70 3.75 8.26 -23.82
N GLY A 71 4.87 8.81 -24.30
CA GLY A 71 4.88 9.85 -25.33
C GLY A 71 4.20 11.17 -24.90
N GLN A 72 3.98 11.37 -23.59
CA GLN A 72 3.29 12.54 -23.06
C GLN A 72 4.27 13.54 -22.46
N LYS A 73 3.89 14.83 -22.46
CA LYS A 73 4.70 15.88 -21.85
C LYS A 73 4.51 15.88 -20.32
N PRO A 74 5.60 15.73 -19.53
CA PRO A 74 5.57 15.91 -18.08
C PRO A 74 5.07 17.29 -17.65
N ARG A 75 4.30 17.33 -16.56
CA ARG A 75 3.92 18.57 -15.88
C ARG A 75 4.54 18.58 -14.50
N PHE A 76 5.59 19.38 -14.33
CA PHE A 76 6.26 19.54 -13.05
C PHE A 76 5.49 20.52 -12.16
N PHE A 77 5.43 20.22 -10.86
CA PHE A 77 4.93 21.17 -9.89
C PHE A 77 6.06 22.03 -9.32
N PRO A 78 5.77 23.29 -8.93
CA PRO A 78 6.78 24.18 -8.40
C PRO A 78 7.34 23.65 -7.09
N LEU A 79 8.65 23.83 -6.87
CA LEU A 79 9.32 23.46 -5.62
C LEU A 79 8.88 24.31 -4.41
N ARG A 80 8.20 25.43 -4.66
CA ARG A 80 7.77 26.39 -3.64
C ARG A 80 6.31 26.80 -3.87
N PRO A 81 5.42 26.64 -2.87
CA PRO A 81 5.67 25.96 -1.59
C PRO A 81 5.99 24.46 -1.79
N PRO A 82 6.68 23.81 -0.85
CA PRO A 82 7.00 22.38 -0.96
C PRO A 82 5.71 21.54 -1.05
N THR A 83 5.60 20.74 -2.10
CA THR A 83 4.55 19.72 -2.27
C THR A 83 5.16 18.32 -2.14
N ASN A 84 4.35 17.32 -1.79
CA ASN A 84 4.77 15.91 -1.80
C ASN A 84 4.92 15.38 -3.23
N GLU A 85 4.24 15.97 -4.19
CA GLU A 85 4.30 15.62 -5.61
C GLU A 85 5.49 16.29 -6.31
N VAL A 86 6.18 15.53 -7.17
CA VAL A 86 7.11 16.05 -8.19
C VAL A 86 6.33 16.70 -9.34
N GLY A 87 5.24 16.05 -9.74
CA GLY A 87 4.44 16.43 -10.90
C GLY A 87 3.61 15.26 -11.39
N VAL A 88 3.00 15.45 -12.56
CA VAL A 88 2.02 14.50 -13.12
C VAL A 88 2.24 14.23 -14.60
N ILE A 89 1.80 13.04 -15.01
CA ILE A 89 1.64 12.60 -16.39
C ILE A 89 0.18 12.26 -16.62
N VAL A 90 -0.39 12.74 -17.72
CA VAL A 90 -1.71 12.32 -18.19
C VAL A 90 -1.52 11.41 -19.39
N ALA A 91 -1.34 10.12 -19.12
CA ALA A 91 -1.24 9.08 -20.14
C ALA A 91 -2.62 8.80 -20.78
N ARG A 92 -2.66 7.88 -21.74
CA ARG A 92 -3.90 7.41 -22.36
C ARG A 92 -3.92 5.90 -22.36
N ASP A 93 -5.09 5.32 -22.08
CA ASP A 93 -5.32 3.88 -22.26
C ASP A 93 -5.50 3.53 -23.75
N ALA A 94 -5.72 2.25 -24.04
CA ALA A 94 -5.93 1.75 -25.40
C ALA A 94 -7.17 2.34 -26.10
N SER A 95 -8.15 2.84 -25.32
CA SER A 95 -9.34 3.54 -25.83
C SER A 95 -9.13 5.06 -26.02
N GLY A 96 -7.94 5.56 -25.67
CA GLY A 96 -7.59 6.97 -25.72
C GLY A 96 -8.05 7.77 -24.50
N ALA A 97 -8.65 7.13 -23.50
CA ALA A 97 -9.15 7.79 -22.30
C ALA A 97 -7.99 8.12 -21.33
N PRO A 98 -8.07 9.26 -20.62
CA PRO A 98 -6.96 9.75 -19.80
C PRO A 98 -6.69 8.86 -18.59
N LEU A 99 -5.40 8.64 -18.31
CA LEU A 99 -4.88 7.99 -17.12
C LEU A 99 -3.98 8.98 -16.38
N LEU A 100 -4.37 9.37 -15.16
CA LEU A 100 -3.56 10.26 -14.33
C LEU A 100 -2.54 9.45 -13.55
N ILE A 101 -1.27 9.84 -13.69
CA ILE A 101 -0.15 9.27 -12.94
C ILE A 101 0.56 10.41 -12.21
N GLU A 102 0.64 10.31 -10.90
CA GLU A 102 1.34 11.26 -10.05
C GLU A 102 2.68 10.67 -9.60
N VAL A 103 3.75 11.47 -9.68
CA VAL A 103 5.05 11.08 -9.13
C VAL A 103 5.24 11.80 -7.80
N LEU A 104 5.41 11.04 -6.73
CA LEU A 104 5.52 11.52 -5.35
C LEU A 104 6.97 11.44 -4.87
N ARG A 105 7.47 12.49 -4.22
CA ARG A 105 8.78 12.49 -3.54
C ARG A 105 8.73 11.69 -2.25
N TYR A 106 7.60 11.76 -1.55
CA TYR A 106 7.32 11.06 -0.30
C TYR A 106 5.82 10.82 -0.18
N VAL A 107 5.44 9.86 0.66
CA VAL A 107 4.03 9.55 0.99
C VAL A 107 3.76 9.96 2.42
N HIS A 108 2.68 10.68 2.66
CA HIS A 108 2.30 11.08 4.01
C HIS A 108 2.09 9.85 4.91
N GLY A 109 2.68 9.87 6.11
CA GLY A 109 2.58 8.80 7.11
C GLY A 109 3.60 7.66 7.01
N ALA A 110 4.40 7.57 5.94
CA ALA A 110 5.43 6.55 5.77
C ALA A 110 6.74 7.15 5.24
N THR A 111 7.88 6.64 5.71
CA THR A 111 9.17 7.07 5.16
C THR A 111 9.47 6.36 3.84
N ASN A 112 10.40 6.92 3.07
CA ASN A 112 10.82 6.38 1.79
C ASN A 112 11.52 5.01 1.93
N GLU A 113 12.16 4.76 3.07
CA GLU A 113 12.78 3.50 3.44
C GLU A 113 11.71 2.46 3.78
N GLU A 114 10.70 2.82 4.59
CA GLU A 114 9.58 1.94 4.95
C GLU A 114 8.79 1.47 3.72
N LEU A 115 8.73 2.30 2.67
CA LEU A 115 8.07 1.96 1.41
C LEU A 115 8.92 1.07 0.49
N ARG A 116 10.24 1.14 0.60
CA ARG A 116 11.18 0.37 -0.24
C ARG A 116 11.57 -0.97 0.37
N GLU A 117 11.46 -1.13 1.68
CA GLU A 117 11.94 -2.32 2.37
C GLU A 117 10.89 -2.90 3.33
N PRO A 118 10.24 -4.03 2.95
CA PRO A 118 10.34 -4.76 1.69
C PRO A 118 9.49 -4.13 0.57
N ALA A 119 9.97 -4.29 -0.67
CA ALA A 119 9.21 -4.08 -1.90
C ALA A 119 9.02 -5.42 -2.64
N TYR A 120 7.86 -5.59 -3.26
CA TYR A 120 7.44 -6.83 -3.92
C TYR A 120 7.15 -6.58 -5.39
N LEU A 121 7.57 -7.51 -6.26
CA LEU A 121 7.29 -7.43 -7.69
C LEU A 121 5.89 -7.95 -8.01
N PHE A 122 5.17 -7.21 -8.84
CA PHE A 122 3.88 -7.56 -9.41
C PHE A 122 3.93 -7.44 -10.93
N ALA A 123 3.17 -8.28 -11.62
CA ALA A 123 2.96 -8.21 -13.05
C ALA A 123 1.61 -7.56 -13.35
N LEU A 124 1.59 -6.53 -14.21
CA LEU A 124 0.39 -5.80 -14.60
C LEU A 124 -0.05 -6.16 -16.02
N GLY A 125 -1.36 -6.35 -16.17
CA GLY A 125 -2.02 -6.57 -17.45
C GLY A 125 -1.55 -7.83 -18.18
N GLU A 126 -2.01 -8.01 -19.41
CA GLU A 126 -1.68 -9.19 -20.23
C GLU A 126 -0.21 -9.22 -20.65
N LYS A 127 0.43 -8.04 -20.75
CA LYS A 127 1.86 -7.91 -21.11
C LYS A 127 2.81 -8.16 -19.92
N ALA A 128 2.27 -8.47 -18.73
CA ALA A 128 3.04 -8.77 -17.53
C ALA A 128 4.08 -7.69 -17.16
N VAL A 129 3.72 -6.41 -17.33
CA VAL A 129 4.60 -5.28 -17.02
C VAL A 129 4.97 -5.31 -15.54
N GLN A 130 6.27 -5.29 -15.24
CA GLN A 130 6.75 -5.42 -13.88
C GLN A 130 6.70 -4.09 -13.15
N VAL A 131 6.07 -4.10 -11.98
CA VAL A 131 6.08 -3.00 -11.02
C VAL A 131 6.46 -3.50 -9.64
N GLN A 132 6.88 -2.60 -8.77
CA GLN A 132 7.06 -2.86 -7.35
C GLN A 132 5.91 -2.26 -6.55
N ALA A 133 5.56 -2.90 -5.43
CA ALA A 133 4.70 -2.31 -4.40
C ALA A 133 5.32 -2.49 -2.99
N PRO A 134 5.17 -1.50 -2.09
CA PRO A 134 5.53 -1.66 -0.69
C PRO A 134 4.77 -2.80 -0.03
N GLY A 135 5.34 -3.38 1.02
CA GLY A 135 4.61 -4.30 1.89
C GLY A 135 3.32 -3.69 2.45
N PRO A 136 2.26 -4.50 2.68
CA PRO A 136 0.94 -4.01 3.08
C PRO A 136 0.95 -3.31 4.46
N ILE A 137 1.93 -3.59 5.31
CA ILE A 137 2.10 -2.92 6.62
C ILE A 137 2.46 -1.43 6.42
N ALA A 138 3.39 -1.12 5.51
CA ALA A 138 3.78 0.26 5.20
C ALA A 138 2.62 1.02 4.54
N LEU A 139 1.90 0.38 3.62
CA LEU A 139 0.70 0.95 3.01
C LEU A 139 -0.40 1.21 4.07
N LEU A 140 -0.61 0.29 5.02
CA LEU A 140 -1.61 0.48 6.08
C LEU A 140 -1.28 1.70 6.93
N ARG A 141 -0.01 1.86 7.31
CA ARG A 141 0.43 3.01 8.09
C ARG A 141 0.23 4.33 7.35
N ALA A 142 0.57 4.39 6.07
CA ALA A 142 0.31 5.56 5.23
C ALA A 142 -1.20 5.86 5.14
N LYS A 143 -2.03 4.84 4.94
CA LYS A 143 -3.50 5.00 4.86
C LYS A 143 -4.13 5.42 6.18
N ILE A 144 -3.65 4.92 7.32
CA ILE A 144 -4.06 5.37 8.66
C ILE A 144 -3.73 6.86 8.84
N ALA A 145 -2.52 7.29 8.49
CA ALA A 145 -2.13 8.70 8.61
C ALA A 145 -2.97 9.60 7.69
N ASN A 146 -3.14 9.20 6.43
CA ASN A 146 -3.97 9.92 5.47
C ASN A 146 -5.41 10.08 5.94
N LEU A 147 -6.01 9.01 6.47
CA LEU A 147 -7.41 9.01 6.91
C LEU A 147 -7.65 10.00 8.05
N VAL A 148 -6.67 10.15 8.96
CA VAL A 148 -6.79 11.04 10.12
C VAL A 148 -6.40 12.48 9.79
N ASP A 149 -5.35 12.69 9.02
CA ASP A 149 -4.73 14.01 8.87
C ASP A 149 -5.20 14.78 7.64
N LEU A 150 -5.68 14.10 6.60
CA LEU A 150 -6.01 14.73 5.32
C LEU A 150 -7.53 14.84 5.13
N ASN A 151 -7.95 15.86 4.37
CA ASN A 151 -9.35 15.99 3.97
C ASN A 151 -9.78 14.80 3.11
N GLN A 152 -10.79 14.06 3.55
CA GLN A 152 -11.27 12.85 2.90
C GLN A 152 -12.19 13.09 1.69
N THR A 153 -12.49 14.34 1.35
CA THR A 153 -13.31 14.68 0.18
C THR A 153 -12.67 14.13 -1.10
N GLY A 154 -13.36 13.22 -1.79
CA GLY A 154 -12.89 12.57 -3.02
C GLY A 154 -11.84 11.47 -2.80
N ARG A 155 -11.44 11.17 -1.56
CA ARG A 155 -10.46 10.14 -1.22
C ARG A 155 -11.15 8.83 -0.84
N GLN A 156 -10.38 7.74 -0.85
CA GLN A 156 -10.84 6.38 -0.55
C GLN A 156 -10.01 5.72 0.57
N ASP A 157 -9.37 6.52 1.45
CA ASP A 157 -8.41 5.97 2.42
C ASP A 157 -9.08 5.04 3.44
N ALA A 158 -10.31 5.32 3.89
CA ALA A 158 -11.07 4.42 4.75
C ALA A 158 -11.29 3.04 4.11
N ARG A 159 -11.69 3.04 2.83
CA ARG A 159 -11.86 1.81 2.05
C ARG A 159 -10.54 1.06 1.88
N HIS A 160 -9.44 1.76 1.59
CA HIS A 160 -8.12 1.15 1.46
C HIS A 160 -7.60 0.55 2.78
N VAL A 161 -7.89 1.17 3.93
CA VAL A 161 -7.60 0.57 5.24
C VAL A 161 -8.34 -0.76 5.40
N LEU A 162 -9.64 -0.80 5.09
CA LEU A 162 -10.43 -2.04 5.18
C LEU A 162 -9.89 -3.15 4.28
N ILE A 163 -9.49 -2.81 3.04
CA ILE A 163 -8.86 -3.76 2.10
C ILE A 163 -7.58 -4.35 2.72
N LEU A 164 -6.68 -3.49 3.22
CA LEU A 164 -5.41 -3.93 3.80
C LEU A 164 -5.62 -4.79 5.05
N VAL A 165 -6.56 -4.43 5.91
CA VAL A 165 -6.92 -5.20 7.11
C VAL A 165 -7.38 -6.62 6.74
N GLN A 166 -8.14 -6.78 5.65
CA GLN A 166 -8.53 -8.10 5.16
C GLN A 166 -7.39 -8.87 4.48
N ALA A 167 -6.46 -8.19 3.83
CA ALA A 167 -5.32 -8.82 3.14
C ALA A 167 -4.20 -9.27 4.10
N LEU A 168 -3.99 -8.51 5.18
CA LEU A 168 -2.87 -8.71 6.11
C LEU A 168 -2.79 -10.11 6.74
N PRO A 169 -3.89 -10.77 7.17
CA PRO A 169 -3.79 -12.13 7.72
C PRO A 169 -3.09 -13.12 6.77
N ARG A 170 -3.40 -13.07 5.46
CA ARG A 170 -2.77 -13.93 4.45
C ARG A 170 -1.31 -13.55 4.23
N TYR A 171 -1.01 -12.26 4.17
CA TYR A 171 0.37 -11.77 4.10
C TYR A 171 1.23 -12.24 5.29
N LEU A 172 0.70 -12.16 6.52
CA LEU A 172 1.39 -12.62 7.71
C LEU A 172 1.61 -14.14 7.70
N ALA A 173 0.66 -14.92 7.17
CA ALA A 173 0.81 -16.36 7.00
C ALA A 173 1.92 -16.72 5.99
N ASP A 174 2.05 -15.96 4.89
CA ASP A 174 3.15 -16.12 3.92
C ASP A 174 4.51 -15.78 4.54
N LEU A 175 4.59 -14.71 5.31
CA LEU A 175 5.80 -14.35 6.06
C LEU A 175 6.17 -15.46 7.06
N GLN A 176 5.21 -16.01 7.80
CA GLN A 176 5.43 -17.14 8.70
C GLN A 176 5.92 -18.39 7.96
N THR A 177 5.31 -18.70 6.81
CA THR A 177 5.73 -19.83 5.97
C THR A 177 7.17 -19.66 5.50
N THR A 178 7.54 -18.45 5.08
CA THR A 178 8.91 -18.10 4.68
C THR A 178 9.90 -18.26 5.82
N ALA A 179 9.50 -17.88 7.05
CA ALA A 179 10.32 -18.08 8.23
C ALA A 179 10.51 -19.56 8.59
N ARG A 180 9.44 -20.36 8.52
CA ARG A 180 9.49 -21.81 8.77
C ARG A 180 10.37 -22.55 7.77
N LYS A 181 10.40 -22.10 6.51
CA LYS A 181 11.28 -22.63 5.46
C LYS A 181 12.74 -22.18 5.60
N GLY A 182 13.06 -21.31 6.56
CA GLY A 182 14.41 -20.79 6.79
C GLY A 182 14.87 -19.72 5.79
N THR A 183 14.02 -19.30 4.86
CA THR A 183 14.31 -18.21 3.91
C THR A 183 14.29 -16.84 4.59
N MET A 184 13.61 -16.73 5.73
CA MET A 184 13.61 -15.57 6.62
C MET A 184 13.87 -16.03 8.06
N THR A 185 14.52 -15.21 8.87
CA THR A 185 14.68 -15.53 10.29
C THR A 185 13.38 -15.27 11.07
N GLU A 186 13.15 -16.02 12.14
CA GLU A 186 12.04 -15.74 13.07
C GLU A 186 12.13 -14.31 13.63
N ARG A 187 13.35 -13.80 13.88
CA ARG A 187 13.55 -12.40 14.30
C ARG A 187 12.94 -11.41 13.30
N LYS A 188 13.21 -11.59 12.01
CA LYS A 188 12.70 -10.68 10.98
C LYS A 188 11.18 -10.75 10.87
N LEU A 189 10.58 -11.93 11.07
CA LEU A 189 9.12 -12.05 11.19
C LEU A 189 8.61 -11.22 12.38
N ILE A 190 9.23 -11.34 13.56
CA ILE A 190 8.86 -10.54 14.72
C ILE A 190 8.97 -9.04 14.43
N ASP A 191 10.00 -8.59 13.72
CA ASP A 191 10.14 -7.17 13.34
C ASP A 191 8.91 -6.71 12.53
N PHE A 192 8.41 -7.52 11.59
CA PHE A 192 7.16 -7.20 10.87
C PHE A 192 5.93 -7.17 11.77
N LEU A 193 5.80 -8.12 12.69
CA LEU A 193 4.66 -8.17 13.63
C LEU A 193 4.65 -6.96 14.57
N GLU A 194 5.82 -6.53 15.06
CA GLU A 194 5.96 -5.33 15.89
C GLU A 194 5.68 -4.06 15.09
N LEU A 195 6.13 -3.95 13.83
CA LEU A 195 5.81 -2.81 12.96
C LEU A 195 4.29 -2.68 12.76
N LEU A 196 3.60 -3.79 12.49
CA LEU A 196 2.14 -3.79 12.36
C LEU A 196 1.45 -3.43 13.68
N LEU A 197 1.88 -4.03 14.80
CA LEU A 197 1.33 -3.73 16.12
C LEU A 197 1.52 -2.26 16.49
N ALA A 198 2.69 -1.67 16.18
CA ALA A 198 2.97 -0.26 16.39
C ALA A 198 2.05 0.64 15.55
N ALA A 199 1.80 0.29 14.29
CA ALA A 199 0.86 1.03 13.44
C ALA A 199 -0.56 1.03 14.04
N LEU A 200 -1.06 -0.15 14.43
CA LEU A 200 -2.41 -0.33 14.97
C LEU A 200 -2.59 0.29 16.37
N THR A 201 -1.53 0.32 17.18
CA THR A 201 -1.55 0.88 18.54
C THR A 201 -1.08 2.33 18.62
N SER A 202 -0.69 2.94 17.50
CA SER A 202 -0.47 4.39 17.45
C SER A 202 -1.76 5.15 17.78
N ARG A 203 -1.68 6.42 18.18
CA ARG A 203 -2.87 7.26 18.44
C ARG A 203 -3.83 7.26 17.25
N LYS A 204 -3.29 7.44 16.04
CA LYS A 204 -4.06 7.44 14.78
C LYS A 204 -4.59 6.05 14.45
N GLY A 205 -3.78 5.00 14.64
CA GLY A 205 -4.21 3.62 14.44
C GLY A 205 -5.39 3.23 15.33
N ARG A 206 -5.35 3.59 16.61
CA ARG A 206 -6.47 3.35 17.55
C ARG A 206 -7.73 4.11 17.16
N GLN A 207 -7.59 5.37 16.75
CA GLN A 207 -8.71 6.17 16.25
C GLN A 207 -9.34 5.48 15.03
N VAL A 208 -8.55 5.16 14.01
CA VAL A 208 -9.03 4.48 12.79
C VAL A 208 -9.67 3.12 13.10
N CYS A 209 -9.07 2.33 13.99
CA CYS A 209 -9.67 1.04 14.38
C CYS A 209 -11.03 1.23 15.06
N THR A 210 -11.20 2.29 15.85
CA THR A 210 -12.47 2.61 16.50
C THR A 210 -13.49 3.08 15.48
N ASP A 211 -13.12 4.07 14.66
CA ASP A 211 -14.01 4.71 13.67
C ASP A 211 -14.50 3.71 12.62
N LEU A 212 -13.66 2.74 12.23
CA LEU A 212 -13.99 1.71 11.24
C LEU A 212 -14.40 0.37 11.85
N MET A 213 -14.58 0.30 13.18
CA MET A 213 -14.96 -0.93 13.91
C MET A 213 -14.03 -2.13 13.63
N ILE A 214 -12.74 -1.88 13.45
CA ILE A 214 -11.73 -2.92 13.23
C ILE A 214 -11.33 -3.49 14.59
N ASP A 215 -11.42 -4.82 14.73
CA ASP A 215 -10.75 -5.53 15.80
C ASP A 215 -9.30 -5.85 15.37
N PRO A 216 -8.28 -5.12 15.91
CA PRO A 216 -6.89 -5.33 15.50
C PRO A 216 -6.38 -6.73 15.82
N ALA A 217 -6.98 -7.45 16.79
CA ALA A 217 -6.59 -8.82 17.10
C ALA A 217 -6.88 -9.79 15.94
N GLN A 218 -7.95 -9.55 15.16
CA GLN A 218 -8.28 -10.42 14.02
C GLN A 218 -7.21 -10.39 12.92
N ILE A 219 -6.41 -9.32 12.83
CA ILE A 219 -5.37 -9.21 11.79
C ILE A 219 -4.26 -10.26 12.00
N PHE A 220 -4.00 -10.62 13.25
CA PHE A 220 -2.99 -11.63 13.62
C PHE A 220 -3.57 -13.05 13.66
N LYS A 221 -4.88 -13.21 13.42
CA LYS A 221 -5.54 -14.52 13.44
C LYS A 221 -5.04 -15.37 12.28
N GLY A 222 -4.62 -16.59 12.60
CA GLY A 222 -4.06 -17.54 11.63
C GLY A 222 -2.54 -17.73 11.74
N LEU A 223 -1.84 -16.87 12.49
CA LEU A 223 -0.46 -17.15 12.87
C LEU A 223 -0.41 -18.32 13.87
N SER A 224 0.46 -19.29 13.61
CA SER A 224 0.70 -20.44 14.49
C SER A 224 2.01 -20.27 15.28
N ALA A 225 1.97 -20.52 16.58
CA ALA A 225 3.15 -20.51 17.44
C ALA A 225 4.06 -21.75 17.27
N GLU A 226 3.57 -22.79 16.59
CA GLU A 226 4.24 -24.07 16.51
C GLU A 226 5.65 -23.96 15.90
N GLY A 227 6.65 -24.42 16.67
CA GLY A 227 8.06 -24.38 16.30
C GLY A 227 8.70 -22.99 16.31
N MET A 228 8.01 -21.97 16.81
CA MET A 228 8.43 -20.56 16.73
C MET A 228 8.27 -19.85 18.09
N PRO A 229 9.22 -20.03 19.03
CA PRO A 229 9.08 -19.58 20.41
C PRO A 229 8.96 -18.05 20.56
N ARG A 230 9.52 -17.26 19.65
CA ARG A 230 9.35 -15.80 19.68
C ARG A 230 7.97 -15.39 19.17
N VAL A 231 7.45 -16.09 18.16
CA VAL A 231 6.07 -15.87 17.69
C VAL A 231 5.08 -16.26 18.79
N GLU A 232 5.34 -17.35 19.50
CA GLU A 232 4.54 -17.73 20.68
C GLU A 232 4.54 -16.64 21.74
N ALA A 233 5.71 -16.14 22.14
CA ALA A 233 5.84 -15.06 23.11
C ALA A 233 5.12 -13.78 22.63
N PHE A 234 5.20 -13.48 21.33
CA PHE A 234 4.49 -12.34 20.75
C PHE A 234 2.97 -12.51 20.88
N LEU A 235 2.42 -13.63 20.44
CA LEU A 235 0.98 -13.90 20.41
C LEU A 235 0.37 -14.03 21.80
N THR A 236 1.07 -14.67 22.75
CA THR A 236 0.54 -14.98 24.08
C THR A 236 0.74 -13.86 25.11
N LYS A 237 1.78 -13.02 24.94
CA LYS A 237 2.12 -11.97 25.90
C LYS A 237 2.03 -10.58 25.29
N ARG A 238 2.84 -10.33 24.26
CA ARG A 238 3.08 -8.98 23.73
C ARG A 238 1.82 -8.38 23.08
N LEU A 239 1.17 -9.14 22.20
CA LEU A 239 -0.03 -8.70 21.47
C LEU A 239 -1.20 -8.41 22.43
N PRO A 240 -1.61 -9.32 23.33
CA PRO A 240 -2.65 -9.03 24.32
C PRO A 240 -2.32 -7.81 25.19
N GLN A 241 -1.08 -7.70 25.68
CA GLN A 241 -0.65 -6.59 26.52
C GLN A 241 -0.79 -5.24 25.79
N ALA A 242 -0.32 -5.15 24.54
CA ALA A 242 -0.37 -3.92 23.76
C ALA A 242 -1.80 -3.48 23.41
N LEU A 243 -2.69 -4.44 23.13
CA LEU A 243 -4.10 -4.18 22.83
C LEU A 243 -4.95 -3.91 24.09
N ALA A 244 -4.53 -4.41 25.26
CA ALA A 244 -5.22 -4.23 26.53
C ALA A 244 -5.03 -2.82 27.14
N THR A 245 -4.03 -2.05 26.72
CA THR A 245 -3.79 -0.63 27.14
C THR A 245 -4.91 0.34 26.72
N ARG A 246 -6.09 -0.18 26.41
CA ARG A 246 -7.33 0.43 25.91
C ARG A 246 -8.16 1.17 26.98
N LYS A 247 -7.80 1.07 28.27
CA LYS A 247 -8.69 1.43 29.40
C LYS A 247 -8.17 2.55 30.32
N LYS A 248 -7.58 3.61 29.79
CA LYS A 248 -7.40 4.86 30.55
C LYS A 248 -7.74 6.06 29.69
#